data_AF-A0A7C1BFI3-F1
#
_entry.id   AF-A0A7C1BFI3-F1
#
_cell.length_a   1.000
_cell.length_b   1.000
_cell.length_c   1.000
_cell.angle_alpha   90.00
_cell.angle_beta   90.00
_cell.angle_gamma   90.00
#
_symmetry.space_group_name_H-M   'P 1'
#
loop_
_entity.id
_entity.type
_entity.pdbx_description
1 polymer ?
#
loop_
_entity_poly.entity_id
_entity_poly.type
_entity_poly.pdbx_seq_one_letter_code
_entity_poly.pdbx_strand_id
1 'polypeptide(L)' 'MGAVKKLVLADTMLRETSDEKRLQIEALMKEVERKGGRIIVVSTGHEAGAKLLALGGVAALLRFAQR' A
#
# COMPACT_ATOMS: atom_id res chain seq x y z
N MET A 1 -16.08 -5.23 -5.18
CA MET A 1 -16.32 -4.10 -4.26
C MET A 1 -15.06 -3.26 -4.10
N GLY A 2 -15.10 -1.96 -4.40
CA GLY A 2 -13.95 -1.05 -4.30
C GLY A 2 -13.87 -0.36 -2.95
N ALA A 3 -13.58 -1.11 -1.89
CA ALA A 3 -13.62 -0.59 -0.52
C ALA A 3 -12.42 0.29 -0.16
N VAL A 4 -11.29 0.18 -0.85
CA VAL A 4 -10.07 0.95 -0.54
C VAL A 4 -10.23 2.41 -1.01
N LYS A 5 -10.14 3.35 -0.07
CA LYS A 5 -10.11 4.80 -0.35
C LYS A 5 -8.68 5.25 -0.61
N LYS A 6 -7.74 4.85 0.25
CA LYS A 6 -6.31 5.13 0.12
C LYS A 6 -5.51 3.88 0.45
N LEU A 7 -4.56 3.53 -0.41
CA LEU A 7 -3.52 2.53 -0.16
C LEU A 7 -2.22 3.27 0.17
N VAL A 8 -1.56 2.88 1.26
CA VAL A 8 -0.29 3.45 1.72
C VAL A 8 0.75 2.34 1.75
N LEU A 9 1.87 2.54 1.05
CA LEU A 9 2.93 1.55 0.89
C LEU A 9 4.27 2.15 1.34
N ALA A 10 5.07 1.36 2.06
CA ALA A 10 6.47 1.70 2.27
C ALA A 10 7.25 1.47 0.97
N ASP A 11 8.19 2.36 0.64
CA ASP A 11 8.98 2.29 -0.59
C ASP A 11 9.84 1.02 -0.71
N THR A 12 10.25 0.42 0.40
CA THR A 12 10.94 -0.87 0.44
C THR A 12 10.08 -2.01 -0.09
N MET A 13 8.75 -1.91 -0.02
CA MET A 13 7.83 -2.90 -0.57
C MET A 13 7.91 -3.01 -2.10
N LEU A 14 8.47 -1.99 -2.77
CA LEU A 14 8.69 -1.99 -4.22
C LEU A 14 10.15 -2.30 -4.60
N ARG A 15 11.09 -2.12 -3.66
CA ARG A 15 12.55 -2.19 -3.93
C ARG A 15 13.24 -3.42 -3.35
N GLU A 16 12.78 -3.90 -2.20
CA GLU A 16 13.48 -4.88 -1.34
C GLU A 16 12.68 -6.17 -1.16
N THR A 17 11.73 -6.45 -2.07
CA THR A 17 10.91 -7.66 -2.03
C THR A 17 11.18 -8.56 -3.23
N SER A 18 10.76 -9.82 -3.16
CA SER A 18 10.90 -10.74 -4.30
C SER A 18 10.07 -10.28 -5.50
N ASP A 19 10.50 -10.64 -6.71
CA ASP A 19 9.78 -10.27 -7.95
C ASP A 19 8.29 -10.68 -7.91
N GLU A 20 8.00 -11.86 -7.37
CA GLU A 20 6.62 -12.34 -7.20
C GLU A 20 5.79 -11.42 -6.29
N LYS A 21 6.32 -11.06 -5.12
CA LYS A 21 5.64 -10.15 -4.19
C LYS A 21 5.49 -8.76 -4.79
N ARG A 22 6.51 -8.27 -5.50
CA ARG A 22 6.45 -6.99 -6.20
C ARG A 22 5.32 -6.99 -7.24
N LEU A 23 5.21 -8.03 -8.06
CA LEU A 23 4.13 -8.15 -9.04
C LEU A 23 2.75 -8.18 -8.38
N GLN A 24 2.60 -8.86 -7.25
CA GLN A 24 1.34 -8.86 -6.48
C GLN A 24 0.98 -7.46 -5.97
N ILE A 25 1.96 -6.71 -5.47
CA ILE A 25 1.77 -5.33 -4.99
C ILE A 25 1.41 -4.40 -6.15
N GLU A 26 2.10 -4.50 -7.28
CA GLU A 26 1.79 -3.72 -8.49
C GLU A 26 0.37 -4.03 -9.03
N ALA A 27 -0.04 -5.30 -9.00
CA ALA A 27 -1.40 -5.70 -9.35
C ALA A 27 -2.43 -5.10 -8.39
N LEU A 28 -2.17 -5.13 -7.07
CA LEU A 28 -3.02 -4.51 -6.06
C LEU A 28 -3.13 -2.99 -6.25
N MET A 29 -2.02 -2.33 -6.53
CA MET A 29 -1.96 -0.89 -6.83
C MET A 29 -2.90 -0.55 -8.01
N LYS A 30 -2.73 -1.25 -9.14
CA LYS A 30 -3.57 -1.07 -10.34
C LYS A 30 -5.05 -1.32 -10.02
N GLU A 31 -5.36 -2.32 -9.19
CA GLU A 31 -6.72 -2.63 -8.78
C GLU A 31 -7.37 -1.52 -7.97
N VAL A 32 -6.61 -0.93 -7.02
CA VAL A 32 -7.07 0.18 -6.19
C VAL A 32 -7.31 1.43 -7.02
N GLU A 33 -6.40 1.78 -7.93
CA GLU A 33 -6.55 2.91 -8.86
C GLU A 33 -7.76 2.73 -9.78
N ARG A 34 -7.92 1.54 -10.39
CA ARG A 34 -9.07 1.24 -11.26
C ARG A 34 -10.41 1.39 -10.55
N LYS A 35 -10.44 1.14 -9.24
CA LYS A 35 -11.62 1.32 -8.39
C LYS A 35 -11.77 2.75 -7.84
N GLY A 36 -10.91 3.69 -8.24
CA GLY A 36 -10.92 5.11 -7.83
C GLY A 36 -10.26 5.41 -6.49
N GLY A 37 -9.47 4.48 -5.95
CA GLY A 37 -8.67 4.70 -4.75
C GLY A 37 -7.39 5.46 -5.08
N ARG A 38 -6.80 6.11 -4.07
CA ARG A 38 -5.51 6.80 -4.21
C ARG A 38 -4.39 5.94 -3.66
N ILE A 39 -3.21 6.03 -4.26
CA ILE A 39 -2.00 5.35 -3.77
C ILE A 39 -1.03 6.40 -3.25
N ILE A 40 -0.40 6.11 -2.10
CA ILE A 40 0.66 6.90 -1.51
C ILE A 40 1.82 5.97 -1.20
N VAL A 41 3.01 6.32 -1.69
CA VAL A 41 4.25 5.63 -1.33
C VAL A 41 5.02 6.50 -0.34
N VAL A 42 5.38 5.93 0.80
CA VAL A 42 6.07 6.61 1.91
C VAL A 42 7.49 6.09 1.98
N SER A 43 8.46 7.02 2.02
CA SER A 43 9.85 6.63 2.17
C SER A 43 10.15 6.16 3.60
N THR A 44 10.78 5.01 3.72
CA THR A 44 11.32 4.46 4.97
C THR A 44 12.48 5.27 5.55
N GLY A 45 13.04 6.23 4.80
CA GLY A 45 14.04 7.17 5.31
C GLY A 45 13.52 8.20 6.32
N HIS A 46 12.22 8.23 6.57
CA HIS A 46 11.58 9.10 7.55
C HIS A 46 10.74 8.28 8.56
N GLU A 47 10.45 8.86 9.72
CA GLU A 47 9.75 8.19 10.83
C GLU A 47 8.42 7.55 10.41
N ALA A 48 7.65 8.22 9.54
CA ALA A 48 6.37 7.70 9.05
C ALA A 48 6.53 6.39 8.26
N GLY A 49 7.56 6.27 7.43
CA GLY A 49 7.85 5.05 6.68
C GLY A 49 8.37 3.93 7.58
N ALA A 50 9.23 4.25 8.56
CA ALA A 50 9.70 3.28 9.54
C ALA A 50 8.54 2.69 10.37
N LYS A 51 7.61 3.54 10.84
CA LYS A 51 6.41 3.10 11.56
C LYS A 51 5.50 2.25 10.68
N LEU A 52 5.32 2.61 9.41
CA LEU A 52 4.54 1.83 8.46
C LEU A 52 5.17 0.45 8.22
N LEU A 53 6.49 0.37 8.10
CA LEU A 53 7.22 -0.89 7.93
C LEU A 53 7.03 -1.81 9.14
N ALA A 54 7.04 -1.26 10.36
CA ALA A 54 6.74 -2.00 11.59
C ALA A 54 5.31 -2.58 11.62
N LEU A 55 4.38 -2.03 10.84
CA LEU A 55 3.01 -2.55 10.64
C LEU A 55 2.89 -3.52 9.45
N GLY A 56 4.01 -3.95 8.87
CA GLY A 56 4.04 -4.83 7.69
C GLY A 56 4.22 -4.11 6.36
N GLY A 57 4.50 -2.80 6.36
CA GLY A 57 4.86 -2.02 5.17
C GLY A 57 3.69 -1.63 4.28
N VAL A 58 2.46 -2.04 4.61
CA VAL A 58 1.24 -1.77 3.83
C VAL A 58 0.12 -1.39 4.77
N ALA A 59 -0.61 -0.32 4.45
CA ALA A 59 -1.81 0.09 5.16
C ALA A 59 -2.89 0.58 4.19
N ALA A 60 -4.16 0.51 4.60
CA ALA A 60 -5.27 0.99 3.79
C ALA A 60 -6.30 1.75 4.63
N LEU A 61 -6.75 2.88 4.11
CA LEU A 61 -7.96 3.55 4.59
C LEU A 61 -9.14 3.11 3.73
N LEU A 62 -10.19 2.64 4.37
CA LEU A 62 -11.39 2.13 3.71
C LEU A 62 -12.45 3.22 3.52
N ARG A 63 -13.30 3.06 2.52
CA ARG A 63 -14.46 3.92 2.23
C ARG A 63 -15.61 3.66 3.19
N PHE A 64 -15.71 2.42 3.66
CA PHE A 64 -16.79 1.93 4.51
C PHE A 64 -16.16 1.21 5.70
N ALA A 65 -16.77 1.38 6.88
CA ALA A 65 -16.39 0.59 8.04
C ALA A 65 -16.61 -0.89 7.73
N GLN A 66 -15.63 -1.72 8.06
CA GLN A 66 -15.83 -3.17 8.10
C GLN A 66 -16.47 -3.44 9.45
N ARG A 67 -17.77 -3.68 9.46
CA ARG A 67 -18.54 -4.05 10.66
C ARG A 67 -19.07 -5.45 10.47
#